data_AF-A0A7S8C9G1-F1
#
_entry.id   AF-A0A7S8C9G1-F1
#
_cell.length_a   1.000
_cell.length_b   1.000
_cell.length_c   1.000
_cell.angle_alpha   90.00
_cell.angle_beta   90.00
_cell.angle_gamma   90.00
#
_symmetry.space_group_name_H-M   'P 1'
#
loop_
_entity.id
_entity.type
_entity.pdbx_description
1 polymer ?
#
loop_
_entity_poly.entity_id
_entity_poly.type
_entity_poly.pdbx_seq_one_letter_code
_entity_poly.pdbx_strand_id
1 'polypeptide(L)'
;MNGMKSKLSVTGGLVFLGISILFSSCSITTAISELKNDQDAPNSSRFEMITPNESNIIIFDTVTGEYWRKFIEPNEGPTNWEMQESPVSGSN
;
A
#
# COMPACT_ATOMS: atom_id res chain seq x y z
N MET A 1 -36.61 35.76 30.36
CA MET A 1 -36.21 34.35 30.55
C MET A 1 -35.44 33.79 29.33
N ASN A 2 -34.60 34.61 28.67
CA ASN A 2 -34.00 34.25 27.36
C ASN A 2 -32.47 34.12 27.38
N GLY A 3 -31.76 34.75 28.33
CA GLY A 3 -30.30 34.67 28.42
C GLY A 3 -29.76 33.33 28.93
N MET A 4 -30.48 32.66 29.83
CA MET A 4 -30.03 31.40 30.44
C MET A 4 -30.15 30.22 29.45
N LYS A 5 -31.12 30.26 28.53
CA LYS A 5 -31.35 29.25 27.49
C LYS A 5 -30.25 29.28 26.42
N SER A 6 -29.76 30.47 26.05
CA SER A 6 -28.67 30.64 25.09
C SER A 6 -27.34 30.10 25.61
N LYS A 7 -26.98 30.38 26.87
CA LYS A 7 -25.75 29.86 27.48
C LYS A 7 -25.75 28.33 27.60
N LEU A 8 -26.90 27.73 27.93
CA LEU A 8 -27.06 26.27 28.00
C LEU A 8 -26.92 25.61 26.62
N SER A 9 -27.40 26.26 25.55
CA SER A 9 -27.29 25.77 24.17
C SER A 9 -25.87 25.83 23.62
N VAL A 10 -25.10 26.88 23.94
CA VAL A 10 -23.70 27.01 23.51
C VAL A 10 -22.81 25.95 24.17
N THR A 11 -23.00 25.71 25.48
CA THR A 11 -22.27 24.66 26.19
C THR A 11 -22.59 23.26 25.65
N GLY A 12 -23.87 22.99 25.34
CA GLY A 12 -24.26 21.72 24.70
C GLY A 12 -23.63 21.52 23.32
N GLY A 13 -23.56 22.57 22.52
CA GLY A 13 -22.90 22.54 21.20
C GLY A 13 -21.41 22.23 21.27
N LEU A 14 -20.69 22.81 22.24
CA LEU A 14 -19.26 22.55 22.44
C LEU A 14 -18.97 21.12 22.90
N VAL A 15 -19.83 20.57 23.78
CA VAL A 15 -19.70 19.18 24.24
C VAL A 15 -19.98 18.21 23.09
N PHE A 16 -21.03 18.46 22.31
CA PHE A 16 -21.35 17.64 21.14
C PHE A 16 -20.24 17.67 20.10
N LEU A 17 -19.70 18.87 19.78
CA LEU A 17 -18.58 19.03 18.87
C LEU A 17 -17.33 18.27 19.35
N GLY A 18 -17.03 18.33 20.66
CA GLY A 18 -15.93 17.57 21.24
C GLY A 18 -16.08 16.06 21.07
N ILE A 19 -17.28 15.52 21.34
CA ILE A 19 -17.58 14.09 21.17
C ILE A 19 -17.48 13.69 19.69
N SER A 20 -17.99 14.50 18.77
CA SER A 20 -17.89 14.24 17.33
C SER A 20 -16.45 14.21 16.84
N ILE A 21 -15.59 15.13 17.30
CA ILE A 21 -14.17 15.14 16.92
C ILE A 21 -13.47 13.87 17.42
N LEU A 22 -13.73 13.44 18.66
CA LEU A 22 -13.15 12.21 19.20
C LEU A 22 -13.61 10.98 18.41
N PHE A 23 -14.91 10.89 18.10
CA PHE A 23 -15.47 9.76 17.34
C PHE A 23 -14.90 9.70 15.91
N SER A 24 -14.85 10.83 15.21
CA SER A 24 -14.28 10.91 13.86
C SER A 24 -12.78 10.59 13.84
N SER A 25 -12.02 11.05 14.83
CA SER A 25 -10.58 10.77 14.90
C SER A 25 -10.28 9.27 15.09
N CYS A 26 -11.13 8.57 15.84
CA CYS A 26 -11.03 7.12 16.03
C CYS A 26 -11.32 6.36 14.72
N SER A 27 -12.40 6.72 14.01
CA SER A 27 -12.76 6.09 12.73
C SER A 27 -11.74 6.32 11.61
N ILE A 28 -11.11 7.50 11.56
CA ILE A 28 -10.06 7.78 10.59
C ILE A 28 -8.79 6.96 10.91
N THR A 29 -8.45 6.83 12.20
CA THR A 29 -7.29 6.04 12.63
C THR A 29 -7.44 4.56 12.30
N THR A 30 -8.63 3.97 12.48
CA THR A 30 -8.88 2.58 12.11
C THR A 30 -8.77 2.37 10.60
N ALA A 31 -9.36 3.26 9.80
CA ALA A 31 -9.28 3.20 8.34
C ALA A 31 -7.83 3.37 7.82
N ILE A 32 -7.05 4.29 8.40
CA ILE A 32 -5.63 4.47 8.04
C ILE A 32 -4.80 3.26 8.50
N SER A 33 -5.11 2.67 9.65
CA SER A 33 -4.41 1.48 10.15
C SER A 33 -4.67 0.25 9.28
N GLU A 34 -5.90 0.09 8.77
CA GLU A 34 -6.22 -0.95 7.78
C GLU A 34 -5.49 -0.72 6.46
N LEU A 35 -5.43 0.52 5.97
CA LEU A 35 -4.66 0.86 4.76
C LEU A 35 -3.15 0.60 4.94
N LYS A 36 -2.61 0.90 6.11
CA LYS A 36 -1.21 0.61 6.45
C LYS A 36 -0.96 -0.88 6.61
N ASN A 37 -1.90 -1.66 7.14
CA ASN A 37 -1.72 -3.10 7.27
C ASN A 37 -1.66 -3.81 5.91
N ASP A 38 -2.22 -3.19 4.85
CA ASP A 38 -2.12 -3.67 3.46
C ASP A 38 -0.81 -3.23 2.77
N GLN A 39 -0.17 -2.15 3.24
CA GLN A 39 1.13 -1.66 2.74
C GLN A 39 2.33 -2.18 3.56
N ASP A 40 2.13 -2.46 4.85
CA ASP A 40 3.08 -2.99 5.82
C ASP A 40 2.77 -4.44 6.21
N ALA A 41 1.88 -5.13 5.48
CA ALA A 41 2.01 -6.57 5.41
C ALA A 41 3.48 -6.81 5.02
N PRO A 42 4.30 -7.48 5.84
CA PRO A 42 5.58 -7.93 5.36
C PRO A 42 5.23 -8.90 4.25
N ASN A 43 5.15 -8.37 3.04
CA ASN A 43 5.20 -9.13 1.83
C ASN A 43 6.63 -9.66 1.84
N SER A 44 6.89 -10.66 2.69
CA SER A 44 7.87 -11.70 2.46
C SER A 44 7.42 -12.53 1.25
N SER A 45 6.93 -11.83 0.22
CA SER A 45 6.70 -12.36 -1.09
C SER A 45 8.10 -12.65 -1.57
N ARG A 46 8.45 -13.93 -1.46
CA ARG A 46 9.72 -14.47 -1.95
C ARG A 46 10.01 -13.93 -3.35
N PHE A 47 8.97 -13.73 -4.15
CA PHE A 47 9.07 -13.17 -5.49
C PHE A 47 8.58 -11.72 -5.55
N GLU A 48 9.41 -10.85 -6.12
CA GLU A 48 9.11 -9.46 -6.47
C GLU A 48 8.96 -9.33 -7.99
N MET A 49 7.92 -8.64 -8.46
CA MET A 49 7.71 -8.37 -9.87
C MET A 49 8.10 -6.93 -10.19
N ILE A 50 9.05 -6.76 -11.11
CA ILE A 50 9.55 -5.46 -11.55
C ILE A 50 9.21 -5.31 -13.03
N THR A 51 8.60 -4.20 -13.40
CA THR A 51 8.21 -3.90 -14.79
C THR A 51 8.94 -2.63 -15.25
N PRO A 52 10.17 -2.74 -15.79
CA PRO A 52 10.97 -1.57 -16.18
C PRO A 52 10.33 -0.75 -17.31
N ASN A 53 9.52 -1.39 -18.16
CA ASN A 53 8.78 -0.79 -19.25
C ASN A 53 7.65 -1.74 -19.72
N GLU A 54 6.84 -1.31 -20.68
CA GLU A 54 5.68 -2.05 -21.18
C GLU A 54 6.02 -3.40 -21.86
N SER A 55 7.27 -3.58 -22.28
CA SER A 55 7.74 -4.77 -22.99
C SER A 55 8.64 -5.66 -22.14
N ASN A 56 8.90 -5.35 -20.87
CA ASN A 56 9.81 -6.12 -20.03
C ASN A 56 9.20 -6.41 -18.67
N ILE A 57 9.19 -7.68 -18.30
CA ILE A 57 8.81 -8.14 -16.96
C ILE A 57 9.99 -8.89 -16.35
N ILE A 58 10.28 -8.59 -15.09
CA ILE A 58 11.29 -9.25 -14.28
C ILE A 58 10.59 -9.84 -13.05
N ILE A 59 10.89 -11.10 -12.73
CA ILE A 59 10.52 -11.76 -11.48
C ILE A 59 11.82 -12.01 -10.72
N PHE A 60 11.94 -11.48 -9.51
CA PHE A 60 13.13 -11.58 -8.67
C PHE A 60 12.81 -12.39 -7.41
N ASP A 61 13.58 -13.45 -7.15
CA ASP A 61 13.51 -14.22 -5.91
C ASP A 61 14.43 -13.60 -4.85
N THR A 62 13.83 -13.01 -3.82
CA THR A 62 14.52 -12.35 -2.70
C THR A 62 15.26 -13.33 -1.79
N VAL A 63 14.95 -14.63 -1.87
CA VAL A 63 15.59 -15.68 -1.05
C VAL A 63 16.78 -16.30 -1.78
N THR A 64 16.64 -16.64 -3.06
CA THR A 64 17.72 -17.27 -3.84
C THR A 64 18.60 -16.26 -4.58
N GLY A 65 18.11 -15.04 -4.81
CA GLY A 65 18.76 -14.04 -5.68
C GLY A 65 18.62 -14.38 -7.18
N GLU A 66 17.86 -15.43 -7.52
CA GLU A 66 17.55 -15.77 -8.89
C GLU A 66 16.56 -14.78 -9.47
N TYR A 67 16.61 -14.60 -10.78
CA TYR A 67 15.65 -13.78 -11.47
C TYR A 67 15.33 -14.35 -12.84
N TRP A 68 14.10 -14.11 -13.26
CA TRP A 68 13.60 -14.44 -14.58
C TRP A 68 13.24 -13.15 -15.26
N ARG A 69 13.64 -13.00 -16.52
CA ARG A 69 13.20 -11.87 -17.33
C ARG A 69 12.53 -12.36 -18.58
N LYS A 70 11.49 -11.64 -18.97
CA LYS A 70 10.79 -11.89 -20.21
C LYS A 70 10.58 -10.57 -20.93
N PHE A 71 11.06 -10.56 -22.17
CA PHE A 71 10.68 -9.53 -23.12
C PHE A 71 9.36 -9.94 -23.75
N ILE A 72 8.43 -9.00 -23.87
CA ILE A 72 7.13 -9.17 -24.50
C ILE A 72 7.16 -8.31 -25.77
N GLU A 73 7.22 -8.97 -26.92
CA GLU A 73 7.11 -8.29 -28.21
C GLU A 73 5.70 -7.70 -28.39
N PRO A 74 5.57 -6.54 -29.05
CA PRO A 74 4.27 -6.03 -29.44
C PRO A 74 3.55 -7.07 -30.32
N ASN A 75 2.38 -7.53 -29.88
CA ASN A 75 1.56 -8.59 -30.50
C ASN A 75 2.00 -10.04 -30.22
N GLU A 76 2.86 -10.27 -29.22
CA GLU A 76 3.20 -11.62 -28.77
C GLU A 76 2.06 -12.27 -27.97
N GLY A 77 1.78 -13.55 -28.24
CA GLY A 77 0.86 -14.37 -27.46
C GLY A 77 1.49 -14.93 -26.17
N PRO A 78 0.78 -15.78 -25.42
CA PRO A 78 1.35 -16.42 -24.22
C PRO A 78 2.55 -17.30 -24.56
N THR A 79 3.76 -16.86 -24.18
CA THR A 79 5.01 -17.63 -24.35
C THR A 79 5.56 -18.17 -23.03
N ASN A 80 6.42 -19.20 -23.10
CA ASN A 80 7.07 -19.78 -21.92
C ASN A 80 8.10 -18.80 -21.32
N TRP A 81 8.36 -18.94 -20.02
CA TRP A 81 9.39 -18.16 -19.33
C TRP A 81 10.76 -18.82 -19.46
N GLU A 82 11.79 -18.01 -19.70
CA GLU A 82 13.19 -18.46 -19.74
C GLU A 82 13.97 -17.86 -18.56
N MET A 83 14.75 -18.70 -17.88
CA MET A 83 15.64 -18.28 -16.79
C MET A 83 16.89 -17.61 -17.36
N GLN A 84 17.33 -16.49 -16.78
CA GLN A 84 18.53 -15.78 -17.23
C GLN A 84 19.54 -15.62 -16.08
N GLU A 85 20.82 -15.51 -16.41
CA GLU A 85 21.91 -15.43 -15.43
C GLU A 85 22.01 -14.05 -14.80
N SER A 86 22.17 -13.99 -13.47
CA SER A 86 22.17 -12.72 -12.72
C SER A 86 23.38 -11.86 -13.09
N PRO A 87 23.18 -10.58 -13.45
CA PRO A 87 24.29 -9.68 -13.75
C PRO A 87 25.13 -9.36 -12.51
N VAL A 88 24.69 -9.77 -11.31
CA VAL A 88 25.34 -9.47 -10.03
C VAL A 88 26.29 -10.59 -9.56
N SER A 89 26.38 -11.72 -10.27
CA SER A 89 27.26 -12.85 -9.88
C SER A 89 28.74 -12.65 -10.22
N GLY A 90 29.20 -11.41 -10.38
CA GLY A 90 30.53 -11.08 -10.88
C GLY A 90 31.19 -9.88 -10.20
N SER A 91 31.40 -9.93 -8.88
CA SER A 91 32.45 -9.15 -8.23
C SER A 91 33.24 -10.03 -7.26
N ASN A 92 34.44 -10.45 -7.70
CA ASN A 92 35.49 -10.97 -6.82
C ASN A 92 35.96 -9.90 -5.83
#